data_AF-A0A843A5I0-F1
#
_entry.id   AF-A0A843A5I0-F1
#
_cell.length_a   1.000
_cell.length_b   1.000
_cell.length_c   1.000
_cell.angle_alpha   90.00
_cell.angle_beta   90.00
_cell.angle_gamma   90.00
#
_symmetry.space_group_name_H-M   'P 1'
#
loop_
_entity.id
_entity.type
_entity.pdbx_description
1 polymer ?
#
loop_
_entity_poly.entity_id
_entity_poly.type
_entity_poly.pdbx_seq_one_letter_code
_entity_poly.pdbx_strand_id
1 'polypeptide(L)'
;MVDDSQVTGGAGDTTPPVTHCNFTGTNPVTVTLTATDDMSGVNYTYYKLDAAAWTEYIAPFQVSVPGDHTLMCYSVDKTGNEEVHHYCNFTVEAPAITITIKGGLGASATITNTGAIALTNVDWIINLDGGIILLGKTKTDTIANLAPGESVTIKDFVIGFGKTTITVGVGTVEQNTTGTVILFFVIGVA
;
A
#
# COMPACT_ATOMS: atom_id res chain seq x y z
N MET A 1 -39.31 55.53 32.89
CA MET A 1 -39.45 54.10 32.56
C MET A 1 -39.64 54.00 31.07
N VAL A 2 -38.59 53.63 30.33
CA VAL A 2 -38.68 53.07 28.98
C VAL A 2 -37.59 52.01 28.89
N ASP A 3 -38.03 50.78 29.08
CA ASP A 3 -37.58 49.53 28.46
C ASP A 3 -36.07 49.35 28.14
N ASP A 4 -35.34 48.77 29.09
CA ASP A 4 -34.11 48.00 28.81
C ASP A 4 -34.53 46.58 28.42
N SER A 5 -34.97 46.42 27.17
CA SER A 5 -35.16 45.09 26.60
C SER A 5 -33.78 44.50 26.32
N GLN A 6 -33.24 43.85 27.35
CA GLN A 6 -32.09 42.98 27.31
C GLN A 6 -32.11 42.16 26.01
N VAL A 7 -31.08 42.36 25.18
CA VAL A 7 -30.72 41.44 24.10
C VAL A 7 -30.54 40.07 24.75
N THR A 8 -31.51 39.17 24.59
CA THR A 8 -31.35 37.77 24.96
C THR A 8 -30.45 37.12 23.92
N GLY A 9 -29.15 37.39 24.00
CA GLY A 9 -28.13 36.59 23.35
C GLY A 9 -28.22 35.19 23.96
N GLY A 10 -28.87 34.26 23.26
CA GLY A 10 -28.70 32.85 23.59
C GLY A 10 -27.20 32.57 23.60
N ALA A 11 -26.71 31.93 24.67
CA ALA A 11 -25.31 31.55 24.74
C ALA A 11 -24.94 30.83 23.44
N GLY A 12 -23.94 31.35 22.71
CA GLY A 12 -23.49 30.74 21.47
C GLY A 12 -23.07 29.29 21.73
N ASP A 13 -23.10 28.47 20.68
CA ASP A 13 -22.58 27.11 20.76
C ASP A 13 -21.10 27.14 21.18
N THR A 14 -20.75 26.35 22.19
CA THR A 14 -19.38 26.17 22.67
C THR A 14 -18.94 24.71 22.64
N THR A 15 -19.77 23.82 22.09
CA THR A 15 -19.49 22.38 22.05
C THR A 15 -18.83 22.07 20.72
N PRO A 16 -17.59 21.57 20.70
CA PRO A 16 -16.96 21.17 19.45
C PRO A 16 -17.61 19.87 18.91
N PRO A 17 -17.49 19.61 17.60
CA PRO A 17 -17.90 18.34 17.02
C PRO A 17 -17.13 17.14 17.58
N VAL A 18 -17.60 15.93 17.24
CA VAL A 18 -16.88 14.67 17.49
C VAL A 18 -16.70 13.91 16.17
N THR A 19 -15.45 13.66 15.79
CA THR A 19 -15.09 12.84 14.62
C THR A 19 -14.81 11.38 14.97
N HIS A 20 -15.31 10.46 14.16
CA HIS A 20 -15.02 9.03 14.22
C HIS A 20 -14.29 8.56 12.96
N CYS A 21 -13.27 7.72 13.16
CA CYS A 21 -12.54 7.03 12.09
C CYS A 21 -13.11 5.63 11.84
N ASN A 22 -13.28 5.26 10.58
CA ASN A 22 -13.63 3.89 10.17
C ASN A 22 -12.68 3.42 9.05
N PHE A 23 -12.16 2.21 9.20
CA PHE A 23 -11.23 1.57 8.27
C PHE A 23 -11.81 0.23 7.80
N THR A 24 -11.89 0.03 6.49
CA THR A 24 -12.38 -1.23 5.89
C THR A 24 -11.44 -1.75 4.81
N GLY A 25 -11.32 -3.07 4.69
CA GLY A 25 -10.33 -3.71 3.80
C GLY A 25 -8.97 -3.90 4.47
N THR A 26 -8.06 -4.59 3.78
CA THR A 26 -6.68 -4.83 4.27
C THR A 26 -5.59 -4.38 3.29
N ASN A 27 -5.83 -4.43 1.98
CA ASN A 27 -5.02 -3.75 0.96
C ASN A 27 -5.82 -3.65 -0.37
N PRO A 28 -6.36 -2.48 -0.74
CA PRO A 28 -6.28 -1.21 -0.01
C PRO A 28 -7.16 -1.17 1.24
N VAL A 29 -6.81 -0.29 2.18
CA VAL A 29 -7.70 0.13 3.28
C VAL A 29 -8.47 1.36 2.85
N THR A 30 -9.79 1.33 2.94
CA THR A 30 -10.68 2.47 2.73
C THR A 30 -10.85 3.21 4.05
N VAL A 31 -10.48 4.49 4.06
CA VAL A 31 -10.62 5.42 5.18
C VAL A 31 -11.92 6.20 5.03
N THR A 32 -12.75 6.18 6.08
CA THR A 32 -13.98 6.97 6.17
C THR A 32 -13.98 7.76 7.47
N LEU A 33 -14.23 9.06 7.39
CA LEU A 33 -14.45 9.94 8.54
C LEU A 33 -15.92 10.36 8.63
N THR A 34 -16.46 10.33 9.83
CA THR A 34 -17.82 10.83 10.13
C THR A 34 -17.76 11.74 11.34
N ALA A 35 -18.22 12.98 11.19
CA ALA A 35 -18.27 13.95 12.26
C ALA A 35 -19.72 14.32 12.59
N THR A 36 -20.02 14.50 13.88
CA THR A 36 -21.33 14.92 14.38
C THR A 36 -21.18 16.06 15.37
N ASP A 37 -22.10 17.01 15.31
CA ASP A 37 -22.28 18.05 16.32
C ASP A 37 -23.79 18.25 16.54
N ASP A 38 -24.18 18.37 17.80
CA ASP A 38 -25.59 18.34 18.22
C ASP A 38 -26.28 19.72 18.17
N MET A 39 -25.53 20.81 18.00
CA MET A 39 -26.08 22.17 18.14
C MET A 39 -25.91 23.02 16.87
N SER A 40 -24.69 23.41 16.49
CA SER A 40 -24.46 24.22 15.29
C SER A 40 -24.19 23.39 14.03
N GLY A 41 -23.88 22.11 14.20
CA GLY A 41 -23.53 21.18 13.15
C GLY A 41 -22.10 21.38 12.66
N VAL A 42 -21.58 20.38 11.94
CA VAL A 42 -20.21 20.41 11.42
C VAL A 42 -20.09 21.39 10.25
N ASN A 43 -19.01 22.19 10.25
CA ASN A 43 -18.63 23.05 9.13
C ASN A 43 -17.66 22.32 8.19
N TYR A 44 -16.56 21.80 8.73
CA TYR A 44 -15.59 21.01 7.96
C TYR A 44 -14.86 19.99 8.83
N THR A 45 -14.30 18.98 8.18
CA THR A 45 -13.41 17.97 8.77
C THR A 45 -12.08 18.00 8.01
N TYR A 46 -10.97 18.07 8.73
CA TYR A 46 -9.62 17.97 8.16
C TYR A 46 -8.94 16.71 8.65
N TYR A 47 -8.06 16.16 7.80
CA TYR A 47 -7.21 15.03 8.14
C TYR A 47 -5.81 15.21 7.59
N LYS A 48 -4.86 14.48 8.15
CA LYS A 48 -3.58 14.19 7.49
C LYS A 48 -3.21 12.74 7.73
N LEU A 49 -2.65 12.12 6.70
CA LEU A 49 -2.13 10.76 6.74
C LEU A 49 -0.62 10.82 6.96
N ASP A 50 -0.13 10.18 8.01
CA ASP A 50 1.27 10.15 8.41
C ASP A 50 1.87 11.57 8.52
N ALA A 51 2.92 11.85 7.74
CA ALA A 51 3.60 13.13 7.68
C ALA A 51 3.07 14.08 6.58
N ALA A 52 1.93 13.75 5.95
CA ALA A 52 1.35 14.58 4.90
C ALA A 52 0.80 15.92 5.44
N ALA A 53 0.49 16.82 4.52
CA ALA A 53 -0.20 18.06 4.84
C ALA A 53 -1.67 17.82 5.22
N TRP A 54 -2.22 18.70 6.05
CA TRP A 54 -3.63 18.73 6.36
C TRP A 54 -4.46 18.97 5.08
N THR A 55 -5.47 18.14 4.90
CA THR A 55 -6.37 18.12 3.74
C THR A 55 -7.80 18.03 4.24
N GLU A 56 -8.72 18.75 3.59
CA GLU A 56 -10.15 18.68 3.89
C GLU A 56 -10.72 17.32 3.47
N TYR A 57 -11.48 16.67 4.35
CA TYR A 57 -12.15 15.42 4.06
C TYR A 57 -13.46 15.68 3.30
N ILE A 58 -13.50 15.29 2.03
CA ILE A 58 -14.66 15.48 1.15
C ILE A 58 -15.36 14.16 0.77
N ALA A 59 -14.65 13.03 0.84
CA ALA A 59 -15.15 11.70 0.53
C ALA A 59 -14.19 10.63 1.08
N PRO A 60 -14.66 9.37 1.25
CA PRO A 60 -13.77 8.25 1.56
C PRO A 60 -12.65 8.11 0.53
N PHE A 61 -11.46 7.69 0.99
CA PHE A 61 -10.29 7.48 0.14
C PHE A 61 -9.58 6.18 0.49
N GLN A 62 -8.73 5.70 -0.42
CA GLN A 62 -7.99 4.44 -0.26
C GLN A 62 -6.51 4.68 0.04
N VAL A 63 -5.95 3.83 0.91
CA VAL A 63 -4.53 3.74 1.20
C VAL A 63 -4.07 2.34 0.84
N SER A 64 -3.12 2.25 -0.10
CA SER A 64 -2.64 0.98 -0.67
C SER A 64 -1.16 0.71 -0.39
N VAL A 65 -0.45 1.67 0.20
CA VAL A 65 0.95 1.50 0.57
C VAL A 65 1.00 0.55 1.76
N PRO A 66 1.70 -0.59 1.70
CA PRO A 66 1.79 -1.50 2.84
C PRO A 66 2.51 -0.88 4.04
N GLY A 67 2.09 -1.26 5.24
CA GLY A 67 2.68 -0.82 6.50
C GLY A 67 1.66 -0.24 7.46
N ASP A 68 2.18 0.22 8.60
CA ASP A 68 1.39 0.92 9.61
C ASP A 68 1.24 2.39 9.23
N HIS A 69 0.02 2.89 9.40
CA HIS A 69 -0.34 4.27 9.11
C HIS A 69 -1.01 4.93 10.33
N THR A 70 -0.75 6.23 10.48
CA THR A 70 -1.43 7.07 11.46
C THR A 70 -2.22 8.15 10.73
N LEU A 71 -3.53 8.13 10.90
CA LEU A 71 -4.43 9.19 10.49
C LEU A 71 -4.65 10.14 11.66
N MET A 72 -4.37 11.42 11.45
CA MET A 72 -4.79 12.48 12.36
C MET A 72 -5.98 13.21 11.76
N CYS A 73 -7.02 13.50 12.55
CA CYS A 73 -8.19 14.24 12.08
C CYS A 73 -8.78 15.16 13.15
N TYR A 74 -9.49 16.20 12.70
CA TYR A 74 -10.30 17.07 13.54
C TYR A 74 -11.43 17.70 12.70
N SER A 75 -12.45 18.21 13.38
CA SER A 75 -13.56 18.94 12.81
C SER A 75 -13.80 20.26 13.53
N VAL A 76 -14.37 21.20 12.79
CA VAL A 76 -14.80 22.51 13.31
C VAL A 76 -16.28 22.67 13.01
N ASP A 77 -17.05 23.18 13.98
CA ASP A 77 -18.47 23.48 13.80
C ASP A 77 -18.71 24.80 13.06
N LYS A 78 -19.98 25.19 12.89
CA LYS A 78 -20.34 26.45 12.21
C LYS A 78 -20.13 27.71 13.06
N THR A 79 -19.87 27.56 14.35
CA THR A 79 -19.61 28.64 15.30
C THR A 79 -18.10 28.85 15.53
N GLY A 80 -17.26 27.95 15.03
CA GLY A 80 -15.81 27.98 15.12
C GLY A 80 -15.21 27.13 16.26
N ASN A 81 -15.99 26.27 16.92
CA ASN A 81 -15.45 25.36 17.92
C ASN A 81 -14.70 24.21 17.23
N GLU A 82 -13.41 24.10 17.50
CA GLU A 82 -12.53 23.02 17.01
C GLU A 82 -12.43 21.90 18.06
N GLU A 83 -12.55 20.65 17.61
CA GLU A 83 -12.31 19.51 18.49
C GLU A 83 -10.82 19.23 18.71
N VAL A 84 -10.50 18.49 19.78
CA VAL A 84 -9.13 17.99 19.97
C VAL A 84 -8.80 16.99 18.85
N HIS A 85 -7.59 17.07 18.31
CA HIS A 85 -7.17 16.20 17.20
C HIS A 85 -7.14 14.73 17.62
N HIS A 86 -7.81 13.89 16.84
CA HIS A 86 -7.84 12.44 17.01
C HIS A 86 -6.66 11.78 16.31
N TYR A 87 -6.22 10.65 16.85
CA TYR A 87 -5.16 9.81 16.29
C TYR A 87 -5.71 8.40 16.10
N CYS A 88 -5.83 8.00 14.85
CA CYS A 88 -6.38 6.71 14.44
C CYS A 88 -5.31 5.91 13.71
N ASN A 89 -5.03 4.69 14.16
CA ASN A 89 -4.02 3.83 13.54
C ASN A 89 -4.68 2.70 12.77
N PHE A 90 -4.11 2.34 11.63
CA PHE A 90 -4.50 1.18 10.84
C PHE A 90 -3.29 0.62 10.09
N THR A 91 -3.39 -0.62 9.63
CA THR A 91 -2.32 -1.30 8.89
C THR A 91 -2.83 -1.69 7.52
N VAL A 92 -2.02 -1.44 6.49
CA VAL A 92 -2.22 -1.97 5.15
C VAL A 92 -1.35 -3.21 5.01
N GLU A 93 -1.96 -4.36 4.72
CA GLU A 93 -1.27 -5.64 4.57
C GLU A 93 -0.35 -5.64 3.35
N ALA A 94 0.87 -6.17 3.51
CA ALA A 94 1.77 -6.38 2.38
C ALA A 94 1.29 -7.56 1.49
N PRO A 95 1.55 -7.50 0.18
CA PRO A 95 1.36 -8.65 -0.70
C PRO A 95 2.08 -9.89 -0.16
N ALA A 96 1.37 -11.02 -0.06
CA ALA A 96 1.98 -12.30 0.30
C ALA A 96 2.28 -13.09 -0.98
N ILE A 97 3.56 -13.14 -1.36
CA ILE A 97 4.05 -13.78 -2.58
C ILE A 97 5.12 -14.81 -2.21
N THR A 98 5.06 -15.98 -2.80
CA THR A 98 6.19 -16.92 -2.80
C THR A 98 6.82 -17.01 -4.18
N ILE A 99 8.14 -17.07 -4.21
CA ILE A 99 8.93 -17.18 -5.44
C ILE A 99 9.76 -18.46 -5.34
N THR A 100 9.57 -19.38 -6.28
CA THR A 100 10.38 -20.60 -6.40
C THR A 100 11.22 -20.54 -7.67
N ILE A 101 12.53 -20.38 -7.53
CA ILE A 101 13.46 -20.27 -8.65
C ILE A 101 13.92 -21.67 -9.09
N LYS A 102 13.98 -21.90 -10.40
CA LYS A 102 14.46 -23.14 -11.01
C LYS A 102 15.40 -22.87 -12.19
N GLY A 103 16.42 -23.72 -12.30
CA GLY A 103 17.25 -23.84 -13.49
C GLY A 103 16.63 -24.73 -14.56
N GLY A 104 17.36 -24.97 -15.63
CA GLY A 104 16.94 -25.71 -16.81
C GLY A 104 17.51 -25.07 -18.06
N LEU A 105 16.71 -25.00 -19.12
CA LEU A 105 17.00 -24.15 -20.28
C LEU A 105 16.71 -22.70 -19.89
N GLY A 106 17.76 -21.96 -19.52
CA GLY A 106 17.65 -20.65 -18.90
C GLY A 106 17.25 -20.70 -17.41
N ALA A 107 16.86 -19.54 -16.88
CA ALA A 107 16.34 -19.40 -15.53
C ALA A 107 14.81 -19.26 -15.58
N SER A 108 14.12 -19.78 -14.57
CA SER A 108 12.68 -19.62 -14.43
C SER A 108 12.30 -19.43 -12.98
N ALA A 109 11.16 -18.80 -12.74
CA ALA A 109 10.57 -18.74 -11.41
C ALA A 109 9.07 -18.96 -11.46
N THR A 110 8.55 -19.73 -10.52
CA THR A 110 7.11 -19.80 -10.24
C THR A 110 6.80 -18.80 -9.15
N ILE A 111 5.89 -17.89 -9.45
CA ILE A 111 5.41 -16.83 -8.56
C ILE A 111 4.00 -17.24 -8.15
N THR A 112 3.76 -17.39 -6.85
CA THR A 112 2.45 -17.75 -6.32
C THR A 112 1.95 -16.63 -5.42
N ASN A 113 0.71 -16.18 -5.66
CA ASN A 113 0.03 -15.30 -4.73
C ASN A 113 -0.55 -16.13 -3.59
N THR A 114 0.05 -16.03 -2.41
CA THR A 114 -0.42 -16.71 -1.20
C THR A 114 -1.28 -15.80 -0.32
N GLY A 115 -1.51 -14.56 -0.75
CA GLY A 115 -2.36 -13.59 -0.06
C GLY A 115 -3.84 -13.77 -0.38
N ALA A 116 -4.67 -13.00 0.32
CA ALA A 116 -6.12 -13.01 0.14
C ALA A 116 -6.61 -12.05 -0.96
N ILE A 117 -5.72 -11.21 -1.51
CA ILE A 117 -6.06 -10.14 -2.45
C ILE A 117 -5.38 -10.41 -3.79
N ALA A 118 -6.10 -10.14 -4.90
CA ALA A 118 -5.55 -10.25 -6.23
C ALA A 118 -4.47 -9.19 -6.48
N LEU A 119 -3.34 -9.62 -7.04
CA LEU A 119 -2.26 -8.73 -7.45
C LEU A 119 -2.52 -8.25 -8.85
N THR A 120 -2.45 -6.94 -9.10
CA THR A 120 -2.65 -6.36 -10.42
C THR A 120 -1.48 -5.48 -10.82
N ASN A 121 -1.09 -5.56 -12.09
CA ASN A 121 0.02 -4.81 -12.69
C ASN A 121 1.31 -4.87 -11.86
N VAL A 122 1.69 -6.08 -11.40
CA VAL A 122 2.89 -6.25 -10.60
C VAL A 122 4.09 -6.53 -11.51
N ASP A 123 5.04 -5.61 -11.49
CA ASP A 123 6.29 -5.75 -12.22
C ASP A 123 7.15 -6.85 -11.60
N TRP A 124 7.86 -7.57 -12.46
CA TRP A 124 8.86 -8.54 -12.06
C TRP A 124 10.17 -8.35 -12.83
N ILE A 125 11.24 -8.86 -12.24
CA ILE A 125 12.58 -8.87 -12.80
C ILE A 125 13.24 -10.22 -12.54
N ILE A 126 13.94 -10.77 -13.53
CA ILE A 126 14.98 -11.78 -13.35
C ILE A 126 16.30 -11.09 -13.66
N ASN A 127 17.27 -11.17 -12.74
CA ASN A 127 18.63 -10.68 -12.92
C ASN A 127 19.63 -11.81 -12.69
N LEU A 128 20.60 -11.93 -13.58
CA LEU A 128 21.67 -12.91 -13.57
C LEU A 128 23.02 -12.18 -13.43
N ASP A 129 23.68 -12.36 -12.29
CA ASP A 129 24.94 -11.70 -11.97
C ASP A 129 26.04 -12.70 -11.58
N GLY A 130 27.30 -12.36 -11.87
CA GLY A 130 28.45 -13.26 -11.76
C GLY A 130 28.73 -14.05 -13.05
N GLY A 131 29.79 -14.85 -13.02
CA GLY A 131 30.27 -15.59 -14.20
C GLY A 131 30.57 -14.68 -15.41
N ILE A 132 30.54 -15.28 -16.60
CA ILE A 132 30.60 -14.59 -17.89
C ILE A 132 29.24 -14.77 -18.56
N ILE A 133 28.33 -13.79 -18.42
CA ILE A 133 27.03 -13.77 -19.11
C ILE A 133 27.15 -12.93 -20.39
N LEU A 134 26.96 -13.60 -21.53
CA LEU A 134 27.04 -13.02 -22.86
C LEU A 134 25.69 -12.48 -23.35
N LEU A 135 24.58 -13.13 -22.98
CA LEU A 135 23.21 -12.72 -23.30
C LEU A 135 22.26 -13.06 -22.15
N GLY A 136 21.17 -12.28 -22.00
CA GLY A 136 20.11 -12.57 -21.03
C GLY A 136 20.47 -12.26 -19.59
N LYS A 137 21.13 -11.11 -19.34
CA LYS A 137 21.50 -10.70 -17.98
C LYS A 137 20.29 -10.29 -17.15
N THR A 138 19.33 -9.62 -17.77
CA THR A 138 18.18 -9.06 -17.09
C THR A 138 16.97 -9.15 -17.99
N LYS A 139 15.85 -9.57 -17.42
CA LYS A 139 14.54 -9.54 -18.07
C LYS A 139 13.50 -9.02 -17.11
N THR A 140 12.63 -8.15 -17.61
CA THR A 140 11.54 -7.53 -16.86
C THR A 140 10.24 -7.64 -17.66
N ASP A 141 9.13 -7.77 -16.96
CA ASP A 141 7.78 -7.66 -17.53
C ASP A 141 6.78 -7.42 -16.38
N THR A 142 5.48 -7.39 -16.70
CA THR A 142 4.41 -7.14 -15.74
C THR A 142 3.43 -8.32 -15.70
N ILE A 143 3.04 -8.73 -14.49
CA ILE A 143 1.90 -9.63 -14.27
C ILE A 143 0.64 -8.76 -14.16
N ALA A 144 -0.19 -8.77 -15.21
CA ALA A 144 -1.39 -7.95 -15.25
C ALA A 144 -2.40 -8.30 -14.13
N ASN A 145 -2.59 -9.58 -13.85
CA ASN A 145 -3.44 -10.07 -12.77
C ASN A 145 -2.98 -11.43 -12.26
N LEU A 146 -2.92 -11.59 -10.93
CA LEU A 146 -2.67 -12.87 -10.25
C LEU A 146 -3.59 -13.00 -9.03
N ALA A 147 -4.65 -13.78 -9.18
CA ALA A 147 -5.66 -13.98 -8.14
C ALA A 147 -5.10 -14.76 -6.92
N PRO A 148 -5.76 -14.69 -5.75
CA PRO A 148 -5.38 -15.48 -4.58
C PRO A 148 -5.25 -16.97 -4.90
N GLY A 149 -4.13 -17.58 -4.50
CA GLY A 149 -3.81 -18.99 -4.73
C GLY A 149 -3.27 -19.32 -6.13
N GLU A 150 -3.35 -18.40 -7.10
CA GLU A 150 -2.88 -18.62 -8.45
C GLU A 150 -1.35 -18.52 -8.55
N SER A 151 -0.81 -19.15 -9.59
CA SER A 151 0.61 -19.13 -9.89
C SER A 151 0.90 -18.81 -11.36
N VAL A 152 1.97 -18.06 -11.59
CA VAL A 152 2.51 -17.81 -12.93
C VAL A 152 3.97 -18.23 -12.99
N THR A 153 4.40 -18.77 -14.13
CA THR A 153 5.82 -19.10 -14.36
C THR A 153 6.44 -18.12 -15.34
N ILE A 154 7.44 -17.40 -14.88
CA ILE A 154 8.27 -16.51 -15.69
C ILE A 154 9.57 -17.20 -16.10
N LYS A 155 10.13 -16.81 -17.24
CA LYS A 155 11.33 -17.44 -17.82
C LYS A 155 12.23 -16.39 -18.45
N ASP A 156 13.53 -16.58 -18.28
CA ASP A 156 14.57 -15.85 -19.00
C ASP A 156 15.54 -16.81 -19.68
N PHE A 157 15.99 -16.43 -20.88
CA PHE A 157 16.97 -17.16 -21.65
C PHE A 157 18.34 -16.54 -21.40
N VAL A 158 19.35 -17.36 -21.14
CA VAL A 158 20.73 -16.91 -20.87
C VAL A 158 21.68 -17.55 -21.86
N ILE A 159 22.80 -16.89 -22.16
CA ILE A 159 24.01 -17.56 -22.67
C ILE A 159 25.20 -17.11 -21.84
N GLY A 160 25.93 -18.04 -21.23
CA GLY A 160 27.10 -17.71 -20.43
C GLY A 160 27.85 -18.90 -19.85
N PHE A 161 28.76 -18.61 -18.93
CA PHE A 161 29.56 -19.59 -18.22
C PHE A 161 29.85 -19.18 -16.77
N GLY A 162 29.83 -20.14 -15.85
CA GLY A 162 30.31 -19.96 -14.49
C GLY A 162 29.22 -19.75 -13.45
N LYS A 163 29.63 -19.64 -12.19
CA LYS A 163 28.72 -19.46 -11.06
C LYS A 163 28.01 -18.11 -11.17
N THR A 164 26.69 -18.15 -11.07
CA THR A 164 25.80 -17.00 -11.31
C THR A 164 24.77 -16.94 -10.19
N THR A 165 24.57 -15.77 -9.61
CA THR A 165 23.47 -15.43 -8.73
C THR A 165 22.24 -15.11 -9.58
N ILE A 166 21.12 -15.73 -9.26
CA ILE A 166 19.82 -15.51 -9.89
C ILE A 166 18.99 -14.75 -8.87
N THR A 167 18.64 -13.51 -9.19
CA THR A 167 17.76 -12.69 -8.35
C THR A 167 16.43 -12.51 -9.08
N VAL A 168 15.33 -12.81 -8.40
CA VAL A 168 13.98 -12.61 -8.90
C VAL A 168 13.26 -11.64 -7.98
N GLY A 169 12.86 -10.49 -8.52
CA GLY A 169 12.03 -9.50 -7.84
C GLY A 169 10.61 -9.51 -8.39
N VAL A 170 9.62 -9.36 -7.51
CA VAL A 170 8.19 -9.23 -7.83
C VAL A 170 7.59 -8.18 -6.91
N GLY A 171 7.27 -7.00 -7.45
CA GLY A 171 6.93 -5.84 -6.61
C GLY A 171 8.02 -5.54 -5.59
N THR A 172 7.69 -5.61 -4.30
CA THR A 172 8.63 -5.40 -3.18
C THR A 172 9.26 -6.70 -2.64
N VAL A 173 8.90 -7.86 -3.20
CA VAL A 173 9.41 -9.17 -2.76
C VAL A 173 10.59 -9.59 -3.64
N GLU A 174 11.70 -9.96 -3.03
CA GLU A 174 12.87 -10.46 -3.73
C GLU A 174 13.26 -11.85 -3.22
N GLN A 175 13.66 -12.73 -4.14
CA GLN A 175 14.32 -13.98 -3.82
C GLN A 175 15.59 -14.14 -4.64
N ASN A 176 16.61 -14.73 -4.04
CA ASN A 176 17.85 -15.04 -4.74
C ASN A 176 18.29 -16.48 -4.46
N THR A 177 19.02 -17.02 -5.43
CA THR A 177 19.67 -18.34 -5.37
C THR A 177 20.94 -18.28 -6.20
N THR A 178 21.75 -19.33 -6.15
CA THR A 178 22.90 -19.46 -7.04
C THR A 178 22.79 -20.71 -7.88
N GLY A 179 23.27 -20.63 -9.11
CA GLY A 179 23.45 -21.76 -10.00
C GLY A 179 24.73 -21.63 -10.80
N THR A 180 24.95 -22.55 -11.73
CA THR A 180 26.02 -22.47 -12.72
C THR A 180 25.41 -22.34 -14.10
N VAL A 181 25.83 -21.32 -14.84
CA VAL A 181 25.47 -21.17 -16.26
C VAL A 181 26.48 -21.94 -17.09
N ILE A 182 26.00 -22.75 -18.04
CA ILE A 182 26.81 -23.44 -19.05
C ILE A 182 26.08 -23.32 -20.39
N LEU A 183 26.60 -22.47 -21.27
CA LEU A 183 25.90 -22.06 -22.48
C LEU A 183 24.50 -21.54 -22.11
N PHE A 184 23.45 -22.21 -22.57
CA PHE A 184 22.06 -21.85 -22.33
C PHE A 184 21.39 -22.60 -21.18
N PHE A 185 22.14 -23.41 -20.43
CA PHE A 185 21.62 -24.10 -19.26
C PHE A 185 21.99 -23.37 -17.97
N VAL A 186 21.04 -23.36 -17.04
CA VAL A 186 21.27 -23.01 -15.63
C VAL A 186 21.08 -24.29 -14.81
N ILE A 187 22.12 -24.73 -14.10
CA ILE A 187 22.10 -25.98 -13.33
C ILE A 187 22.55 -25.75 -11.90
N GLY A 188 22.25 -26.71 -11.01
CA GLY A 188 22.67 -26.65 -9.61
C GLY A 188 22.06 -25.48 -8.83
N VAL A 189 20.83 -25.09 -9.19
CA VAL A 189 20.04 -24.09 -8.44
C VAL A 189 19.69 -24.68 -7.08
N ALA A 190 20.05 -23.96 -6.01
CA ALA A 190 19.90 -24.38 -4.61
C ALA A 190 19.24 -23.29 -3.76
#